data_AF-A0A1Y4F4F2-F1
#
_entry.id   AF-A0A1Y4F4F2-F1
#
_cell.length_a   1.000
_cell.length_b   1.000
_cell.length_c   1.000
_cell.angle_alpha   90.00
_cell.angle_beta   90.00
_cell.angle_gamma   90.00
#
_symmetry.space_group_name_H-M   'P 1'
#
loop_
_entity.id
_entity.type
_entity.pdbx_description
1 polymer ?
#
loop_
_entity_poly.entity_id
_entity_poly.type
_entity_poly.pdbx_seq_one_letter_code
_entity_poly.pdbx_strand_id
1 'polypeptide(L)'
;MKIVIDYLNEKCGTKYRYTNKSTIEYINDRLKEKYTVDDLKLVIRKKCDDWIGTEMEKFLRPKTLFGDNFEGYLNERSGKKKSKNRFNNFHQREYDFEDLEKKMLNR
;
A
#
# COMPACT_ATOMS: atom_id res chain seq x y z
N MET A 1 -18.91 -9.79 10.79
CA MET A 1 -17.85 -8.81 11.16
C MET A 1 -16.65 -9.45 11.84
N LYS A 2 -16.84 -10.20 12.94
CA LYS A 2 -15.75 -10.94 13.60
C LYS A 2 -14.92 -11.79 12.64
N ILE A 3 -15.58 -12.47 11.69
CA ILE A 3 -14.95 -13.31 10.67
C ILE A 3 -13.86 -12.57 9.85
N VAL A 4 -14.07 -11.29 9.50
CA VAL A 4 -13.09 -10.52 8.69
C VAL A 4 -11.87 -10.18 9.53
N ILE A 5 -12.08 -9.78 10.78
CA ILE A 5 -11.03 -9.39 11.71
C ILE A 5 -10.21 -10.61 12.15
N ASP A 6 -10.89 -11.72 12.40
CA ASP A 6 -10.27 -13.01 12.72
C ASP A 6 -9.38 -13.47 11.56
N TYR A 7 -9.90 -13.38 10.32
CA TYR A 7 -9.12 -13.69 9.11
C TYR A 7 -7.92 -12.75 8.92
N LEU A 8 -8.08 -11.46 9.21
CA LEU A 8 -6.96 -10.51 9.20
C LEU A 8 -5.89 -10.89 10.22
N ASN A 9 -6.30 -11.24 11.43
CA ASN A 9 -5.40 -11.65 12.51
C ASN A 9 -4.66 -12.94 12.19
N GLU A 10 -5.36 -13.93 11.63
CA GLU A 10 -4.76 -15.20 11.21
C GLU A 10 -3.75 -14.98 10.08
N LYS A 11 -4.09 -14.17 9.07
CA LYS A 11 -3.21 -13.95 7.92
C LYS A 11 -2.02 -13.06 8.22
N CYS A 12 -2.23 -11.94 8.91
CA CYS A 12 -1.20 -10.95 9.13
C CYS A 12 -0.49 -11.10 10.47
N GLY A 13 -0.81 -12.15 11.25
CA GLY A 13 -0.22 -12.38 12.57
C GLY A 13 -0.58 -11.30 13.59
N THR A 14 -1.65 -10.52 13.34
CA THR A 14 -2.06 -9.40 14.18
C THR A 14 -3.03 -9.82 15.28
N LYS A 15 -3.25 -8.96 16.27
CA LYS A 15 -4.16 -9.20 17.40
C LYS A 15 -5.24 -8.12 17.51
N TYR A 16 -5.85 -7.73 16.39
CA TYR A 16 -6.94 -6.75 16.37
C TYR A 16 -8.18 -7.28 17.06
N ARG A 17 -8.85 -6.42 17.83
CA ARG A 17 -10.07 -6.77 18.55
C ARG A 17 -11.30 -6.42 17.73
N TYR A 18 -12.21 -7.38 17.59
CA TYR A 18 -13.51 -7.16 16.97
C TYR A 18 -14.44 -6.25 17.77
N THR A 19 -14.08 -5.89 19.00
CA THR A 19 -14.82 -4.96 19.86
C THR A 19 -14.43 -3.50 19.64
N ASN A 20 -13.41 -3.24 18.82
CA ASN A 20 -12.98 -1.88 18.52
C ASN A 20 -13.99 -1.21 17.56
N LYS A 21 -14.66 -0.16 18.03
CA LYS A 21 -15.68 0.57 17.27
C LYS A 21 -15.18 1.05 15.92
N SER A 22 -13.98 1.62 15.84
CA SER A 22 -13.42 2.13 14.58
C SER A 22 -13.21 1.02 13.55
N THR A 23 -12.75 -0.16 13.98
CA THR A 23 -12.57 -1.31 13.07
C THR A 23 -13.91 -1.82 12.54
N ILE A 24 -14.91 -1.87 13.40
CA ILE A 24 -16.28 -2.27 13.05
C ILE A 24 -16.90 -1.26 12.08
N GLU A 25 -16.69 0.03 12.31
CA GLU A 25 -17.18 1.13 11.47
C GLU A 25 -16.65 1.01 10.05
N TYR A 26 -15.33 0.85 9.86
CA TYR A 26 -14.77 0.68 8.53
C TYR A 26 -15.37 -0.50 7.76
N ILE A 27 -15.63 -1.63 8.43
CA ILE A 27 -16.24 -2.80 7.78
C ILE A 27 -17.71 -2.50 7.45
N ASN A 28 -18.44 -1.82 8.33
CA ASN A 28 -19.84 -1.43 8.10
C ASN A 28 -19.96 -0.50 6.89
N ASP A 29 -19.08 0.49 6.77
CA ASP A 29 -19.08 1.42 5.64
C ASP A 29 -18.92 0.68 4.30
N ARG A 30 -17.98 -0.26 4.20
CA ARG A 30 -17.80 -1.08 2.99
C ARG A 30 -19.04 -1.93 2.67
N LEU A 31 -19.67 -2.50 3.69
CA LEU A 31 -20.92 -3.26 3.50
C LEU A 31 -22.08 -2.37 3.02
N LYS A 32 -22.16 -1.11 3.47
CA LYS A 32 -23.15 -0.13 2.99
C LYS A 32 -22.91 0.27 1.54
N GLU A 33 -21.65 0.31 1.11
CA GLU A 33 -21.25 0.57 -0.27
C GLU A 33 -21.47 -0.61 -1.22
N LYS A 34 -22.17 -1.67 -0.78
CA LYS A 34 -22.49 -2.90 -1.53
C LYS A 34 -21.31 -3.86 -1.73
N TYR A 35 -20.20 -3.68 -1.00
CA TYR A 35 -19.14 -4.68 -0.96
C TYR A 35 -19.52 -5.87 -0.08
N THR A 36 -18.99 -7.04 -0.41
CA THR A 36 -19.26 -8.27 0.33
C THR A 36 -18.14 -8.60 1.31
N VAL A 37 -18.44 -9.48 2.25
CA VAL A 37 -17.44 -10.06 3.17
C VAL A 37 -16.31 -10.78 2.40
N ASP A 38 -16.61 -11.29 1.21
CA ASP A 38 -15.61 -11.94 0.36
C ASP A 38 -14.62 -10.92 -0.23
N ASP A 39 -15.11 -9.78 -0.71
CA ASP A 39 -14.27 -8.67 -1.19
C ASP A 39 -13.31 -8.18 -0.09
N LEU A 40 -13.83 -8.05 1.14
CA LEU A 40 -13.04 -7.69 2.32
C LEU A 40 -11.92 -8.70 2.57
N LYS A 41 -12.22 -10.01 2.50
CA LYS A 41 -11.22 -11.08 2.65
C LYS A 41 -10.22 -11.11 1.50
N LEU A 42 -10.65 -10.81 0.29
CA LEU A 42 -9.80 -10.75 -0.89
C LEU A 42 -8.75 -9.65 -0.76
N VAL A 43 -9.15 -8.45 -0.33
CA VAL A 43 -8.22 -7.34 -0.06
C VAL A 43 -7.22 -7.70 1.03
N ILE A 44 -7.68 -8.32 2.14
CA ILE A 44 -6.77 -8.83 3.18
C ILE A 44 -5.76 -9.79 2.56
N ARG A 45 -6.21 -10.81 1.83
CA ARG A 45 -5.32 -11.80 1.23
C ARG A 45 -4.29 -11.14 0.31
N LYS A 46 -4.71 -10.26 -0.59
CA LYS A 46 -3.82 -9.57 -1.54
C LYS A 46 -2.75 -8.76 -0.83
N LYS A 47 -3.16 -7.88 0.10
CA LYS A 47 -2.22 -6.98 0.78
C LYS A 47 -1.35 -7.69 1.79
N CYS A 48 -1.88 -8.67 2.49
CA CYS A 48 -1.10 -9.44 3.43
C CYS A 48 -0.02 -10.25 2.68
N ASP A 49 -0.33 -10.87 1.54
CA ASP A 49 0.66 -11.56 0.70
C ASP A 49 1.73 -10.62 0.10
N ASP A 50 1.33 -9.41 -0.30
CA ASP A 50 2.24 -8.42 -0.90
C ASP A 50 3.11 -7.69 0.13
N TRP A 51 2.59 -7.44 1.34
CA TRP A 51 3.27 -6.62 2.34
C TRP A 51 3.97 -7.41 3.45
N ILE A 52 3.57 -8.65 3.72
CA ILE A 52 4.28 -9.51 4.69
C ILE A 52 5.75 -9.64 4.26
N GLY A 53 6.66 -9.42 5.21
CA GLY A 53 8.11 -9.49 4.95
C GLY A 53 8.69 -8.26 4.24
N THR A 54 7.91 -7.19 4.08
CA THR A 54 8.39 -5.89 3.58
C THR A 54 8.20 -4.80 4.64
N GLU A 55 8.76 -3.61 4.42
CA GLU A 55 8.51 -2.45 5.29
C GLU A 55 7.04 -2.02 5.36
N MET A 56 6.22 -2.47 4.40
CA MET A 56 4.81 -2.13 4.32
C MET A 56 3.94 -2.93 5.31
N GLU A 57 4.47 -4.01 5.91
CA GLU A 57 3.77 -4.84 6.88
C GLU A 57 3.18 -4.01 8.06
N LYS A 58 3.88 -2.95 8.48
CA LYS A 58 3.44 -2.02 9.54
C LYS A 58 2.13 -1.28 9.22
N PHE A 59 1.71 -1.28 7.96
CA PHE A 59 0.48 -0.66 7.47
C PHE A 59 -0.67 -1.65 7.28
N LEU A 60 -0.52 -2.94 7.63
CA LEU A 60 -1.60 -3.94 7.64
C LEU A 60 -2.60 -3.70 8.79
N ARG A 61 -3.23 -2.53 8.79
CA ARG A 61 -4.19 -2.08 9.80
C ARG A 61 -5.58 -2.00 9.18
N PRO A 62 -6.66 -2.24 9.94
CA PRO A 62 -8.02 -2.11 9.43
C PRO A 62 -8.32 -0.76 8.80
N LYS A 63 -7.82 0.34 9.39
CA LYS A 63 -7.97 1.69 8.84
C LYS A 63 -7.35 1.85 7.44
N THR A 64 -6.20 1.23 7.21
CA THR A 64 -5.52 1.32 5.91
C THR A 64 -6.20 0.41 4.90
N LEU A 65 -6.47 -0.84 5.27
CA LEU A 65 -7.05 -1.84 4.37
C LEU A 65 -8.50 -1.53 3.99
N PHE A 66 -9.29 -1.01 4.93
CA PHE A 66 -10.71 -0.70 4.74
C PHE A 66 -10.98 0.81 4.72
N GLY A 67 -9.94 1.65 4.56
CA GLY A 67 -10.07 3.08 4.35
C GLY A 67 -10.43 3.42 2.89
N ASP A 68 -10.27 4.68 2.51
CA ASP A 68 -10.69 5.23 1.21
C ASP A 68 -10.10 4.50 -0.01
N ASN A 69 -8.94 3.86 0.15
CA ASN A 69 -8.27 3.12 -0.94
C ASN A 69 -8.77 1.67 -1.13
N PHE A 70 -9.83 1.25 -0.44
CA PHE A 70 -10.33 -0.13 -0.50
C PHE A 70 -10.64 -0.60 -1.93
N GLU A 71 -11.37 0.21 -2.71
CA GLU A 71 -11.72 -0.10 -4.10
C GLU A 71 -10.47 -0.28 -4.97
N GLY A 72 -9.44 0.56 -4.74
CA GLY A 72 -8.16 0.45 -5.41
C GLY A 72 -7.46 -0.87 -5.11
N TYR A 73 -7.45 -1.30 -3.85
CA TYR A 73 -6.87 -2.58 -3.45
C TYR A 73 -7.66 -3.78 -3.97
N LEU A 74 -8.98 -3.67 -4.06
CA LEU A 74 -9.84 -4.70 -4.61
C LEU A 74 -9.57 -4.88 -6.12
N ASN A 75 -9.50 -3.78 -6.85
CA ASN A 75 -9.26 -3.74 -8.29
C ASN A 75 -7.79 -3.87 -8.70
N GLU A 76 -6.87 -3.89 -7.74
CA GLU A 76 -5.45 -4.11 -8.00
C GLU A 76 -5.27 -5.46 -8.69
N ARG A 77 -4.84 -5.42 -9.96
CA ARG A 77 -4.53 -6.62 -10.73
C ARG A 77 -3.26 -7.21 -10.13
N SER A 78 -3.35 -8.44 -9.62
CA SER A 78 -2.21 -9.26 -9.14
C SER A 78 -1.25 -9.70 -10.27
N GLY A 79 -1.14 -8.88 -11.31
CA GLY A 79 -0.51 -9.19 -12.59
C GLY A 79 0.72 -8.34 -12.85
N LYS A 80 1.88 -8.97 -12.60
CA LYS A 80 3.20 -8.71 -13.18
C LYS A 80 3.95 -7.48 -12.65
N LYS A 81 5.00 -7.80 -11.88
CA LYS A 81 6.29 -7.09 -11.94
C LYS A 81 6.56 -6.67 -13.39
N LYS A 82 6.65 -5.35 -13.61
CA LYS A 82 7.38 -4.60 -14.67
C LYS A 82 6.53 -3.42 -15.17
N SER A 83 6.64 -2.29 -14.50
CA SER A 83 7.06 -1.10 -15.24
C SER A 83 8.51 -0.86 -14.83
N LYS A 84 9.43 -1.02 -15.79
CA LYS A 84 10.77 -0.44 -15.65
C LYS A 84 10.53 1.04 -15.40
N ASN A 85 10.93 1.56 -14.24
CA ASN A 85 11.05 2.99 -14.05
C ASN A 85 11.93 3.53 -15.20
N ARG A 86 11.32 4.25 -16.15
CA ARG A 86 12.05 5.00 -17.18
C ARG A 86 12.87 6.16 -16.57
N PHE A 87 12.82 6.34 -15.25
CA PHE A 87 13.59 7.32 -14.50
C PHE A 87 15.06 6.92 -14.24
N ASN A 88 15.45 5.66 -14.45
CA ASN A 88 16.84 5.23 -14.21
C ASN A 88 17.82 5.64 -15.33
N ASN A 89 17.39 6.41 -16.33
CA ASN A 89 18.25 6.85 -17.43
C ASN A 89 18.80 8.27 -17.25
N PHE A 90 18.64 8.88 -16.06
CA PHE A 90 19.28 10.15 -15.75
C PHE A 90 20.75 9.90 -15.43
N HIS A 91 21.62 9.99 -16.43
CA HIS A 91 23.06 10.13 -16.18
C HIS A 91 23.26 11.44 -15.42
N GLN A 92 23.86 11.35 -14.23
CA GLN A 92 24.35 12.52 -13.52
C GLN A 92 25.32 13.23 -14.47
N ARG A 93 24.99 14.46 -14.90
CA ARG A 93 25.92 15.25 -15.70
C ARG A 93 27.11 15.56 -14.81
N GLU A 94 28.27 15.00 -15.13
CA GLU A 94 29.53 15.44 -14.58
C GLU A 94 29.73 16.90 -15.01
N TYR A 95 29.54 17.79 -14.06
CA TYR A 95 29.90 19.19 -14.24
C TYR A 95 31.39 19.29 -13.97
N ASP A 96 32.16 19.60 -15.02
CA ASP A 96 33.55 20.00 -14.87
C ASP A 96 33.57 21.36 -14.15
N PHE A 97 33.98 21.34 -12.89
CA PHE A 97 33.92 22.51 -12.02
C PHE A 97 34.86 23.61 -12.53
N GLU A 98 35.99 23.24 -13.13
CA GLU A 98 36.96 24.19 -13.71
C GLU A 98 36.41 24.94 -14.93
N ASP A 99 35.71 24.26 -15.86
CA ASP A 99 35.06 24.92 -17.01
C ASP A 99 33.95 25.89 -16.57
N LEU A 100 33.20 25.49 -15.54
CA LEU A 100 32.14 26.32 -14.94
C LEU A 100 32.72 27.55 -14.25
N GLU A 101 33.80 27.37 -13.49
CA GLU A 101 34.49 28.45 -12.81
C GLU A 101 35.09 29.44 -13.82
N LYS A 102 35.66 28.94 -14.92
CA LYS A 102 36.14 29.77 -16.04
C LYS A 102 35.02 30.59 -16.70
N LYS A 103 33.85 29.98 -16.93
CA LYS A 103 32.68 30.68 -17.50
C LYS A 103 32.08 31.70 -16.55
N MET A 104 32.06 31.42 -15.24
CA MET A 104 31.52 32.34 -14.24
C MET A 104 32.48 33.49 -13.90
N LEU A 105 33.79 33.25 -14.03
CA LEU A 105 34.83 34.25 -13.80
C LEU A 105 35.33 34.91 -15.09
N ASN A 106 34.59 34.82 -16.20
CA ASN A 106 34.94 35.50 -17.45
C ASN A 106 34.93 37.03 -17.26
N ARG A 107 36.07 37.57 -16.83
CA ARG A 107 36.46 38.96 -16.95
C ARG A 107 37.82 39.04 -17.65
#